data_AF-A0A964ZPK8-F1
#
_entry.id   AF-A0A964ZPK8-F1
#
_cell.length_a   1.000
_cell.length_b   1.000
_cell.length_c   1.000
_cell.angle_alpha   90.00
_cell.angle_beta   90.00
_cell.angle_gamma   90.00
#
_symmetry.space_group_name_H-M   'P 1'
#
loop_
_entity.id
_entity.type
_entity.pdbx_description
1 polymer ?
#
loop_
_entity_poly.entity_id
_entity_poly.type
_entity_poly.pdbx_seq_one_letter_code
_entity_poly.pdbx_strand_id
1 'polypeptide(L)'
;MNPVNVATNLTSERADPLTRPSTVVGASHLGGEIGREEGWKGVLVLLALVNVFVGVFNMFPVMPLDGGHASVAIYERIRSTKGRRYHADVRKLAPVATAVVVLLVMLLVAGLYLDITQPLG
;
A
#
# COMPACT_ATOMS: atom_id res chain seq x y z
N MET A 1 -23.12 28.35 -5.96
CA MET A 1 -22.24 27.45 -6.73
C MET A 1 -22.75 27.43 -8.16
N ASN A 2 -21.92 27.86 -9.12
CA ASN A 2 -22.33 28.06 -10.51
C ASN A 2 -22.21 26.73 -11.29
N PRO A 3 -23.29 26.20 -11.92
CA PRO A 3 -23.26 24.91 -12.62
C PRO A 3 -22.32 24.91 -13.85
N VAL A 4 -21.98 26.08 -14.38
CA VAL A 4 -21.06 26.23 -15.51
C VAL A 4 -19.63 25.81 -15.15
N ASN A 5 -19.23 25.99 -13.88
CA ASN A 5 -17.89 25.62 -13.41
C ASN A 5 -17.70 24.10 -13.26
N VAL A 6 -18.81 23.34 -13.15
CA VAL A 6 -18.76 21.87 -12.96
C VAL A 6 -18.52 21.16 -14.30
N ALA A 7 -19.15 21.66 -15.37
CA ALA A 7 -18.98 21.10 -16.71
C ALA A 7 -17.56 21.34 -17.26
N THR A 8 -16.98 22.51 -17.00
CA THR A 8 -15.62 22.83 -17.45
C THR A 8 -14.56 22.01 -16.73
N ASN A 9 -14.77 21.61 -15.48
CA ASN A 9 -13.83 20.76 -14.74
C ASN A 9 -13.78 19.32 -15.27
N LEU A 10 -14.83 18.84 -15.95
CA LEU A 10 -14.89 17.50 -16.54
C LEU A 10 -14.21 17.43 -17.91
N THR A 11 -14.05 18.57 -18.59
CA THR A 11 -13.40 18.70 -19.90
C THR A 11 -12.04 19.37 -19.84
N SER A 12 -11.59 19.77 -18.65
CA SER A 12 -10.28 20.40 -18.45
C SER A 12 -9.20 19.34 -18.47
N GLU A 13 -8.26 19.48 -19.40
CA GLU A 13 -7.04 18.68 -19.55
C GLU A 13 -6.06 18.81 -18.37
N ARG A 14 -6.39 19.63 -17.36
CA ARG A 14 -5.66 19.71 -16.09
C ARG A 14 -6.17 18.63 -15.17
N ALA A 15 -5.52 17.47 -15.24
CA ALA A 15 -5.59 16.45 -14.21
C ALA A 15 -5.30 17.10 -12.84
N ASP A 16 -6.32 17.15 -11.98
CA ASP A 16 -6.23 17.74 -10.65
C ASP A 16 -5.23 16.93 -9.81
N PRO A 17 -4.07 17.51 -9.40
CA PRO A 17 -3.04 16.80 -8.64
C PRO A 17 -3.55 16.23 -7.31
N LEU A 18 -4.62 16.83 -6.76
CA LEU A 18 -5.24 16.43 -5.50
C LEU A 18 -6.12 15.17 -5.62
N THR A 19 -6.48 14.77 -6.83
CA THR A 19 -7.33 13.58 -7.07
C THR A 19 -6.50 12.38 -7.56
N ARG A 20 -5.19 12.55 -7.81
CA ARG A 20 -4.31 11.46 -8.25
C ARG A 20 -3.77 10.69 -7.04
N PRO A 21 -3.78 9.34 -7.07
CA PRO A 21 -3.07 8.55 -6.07
C PRO A 21 -1.61 8.98 -6.02
N SER A 22 -1.08 9.25 -4.82
CA SER A 22 0.35 9.50 -4.65
C SER A 22 1.12 8.26 -5.08
N THR A 23 1.96 8.41 -6.10
CA THR A 23 2.67 7.31 -6.74
C THR A 23 4.10 7.15 -6.20
N VAL A 24 4.74 6.01 -6.50
CA VAL A 24 6.06 5.65 -5.96
C VAL A 24 7.13 6.67 -6.36
N VAL A 25 7.04 7.22 -7.57
CA VAL A 25 7.97 8.23 -8.08
C VAL A 25 7.78 9.55 -7.32
N GLY A 26 6.54 9.97 -7.08
CA GLY A 26 6.24 11.17 -6.28
C GLY A 26 6.74 11.06 -4.83
N ALA A 27 6.60 9.88 -4.21
CA ALA A 27 7.12 9.64 -2.86
C ALA A 27 8.65 9.74 -2.79
N SER A 28 9.35 9.28 -3.83
CA SER A 28 10.81 9.37 -3.93
C SER A 28 11.27 10.83 -4.11
N HIS A 29 10.52 11.62 -4.87
CA HIS A 29 10.81 13.05 -5.05
C HIS A 29 10.61 13.85 -3.76
N LEU A 30 9.52 13.58 -3.02
CA LEU A 30 9.28 14.14 -1.68
C LEU A 30 10.40 13.78 -0.71
N GLY A 31 10.89 12.53 -0.75
CA GLY A 31 12.03 12.12 0.08
C GLY A 31 13.32 12.89 -0.25
N GLY A 32 13.58 13.15 -1.53
CA GLY A 32 14.71 13.96 -1.97
C GLY A 32 14.59 15.44 -1.59
N GLU A 33 13.38 15.98 -1.53
CA GLU A 33 13.11 17.34 -1.04
C GLU A 33 13.35 17.46 0.46
N ILE A 34 12.81 16.53 1.26
CA ILE A 34 13.05 16.46 2.71
C ILE A 34 14.56 16.36 3.00
N GLY A 35 15.31 15.57 2.22
CA GLY A 35 16.76 15.47 2.37
C GLY A 35 17.52 16.77 2.06
N ARG A 36 17.01 17.61 1.16
CA ARG A 36 17.61 18.92 0.83
C ARG A 36 17.24 19.99 1.85
N GLU A 37 16.01 20.00 2.36
CA GLU A 37 15.51 21.01 3.30
C GLU A 37 15.90 20.73 4.75
N GLU A 38 15.76 19.48 5.20
CA GLU A 38 15.95 19.08 6.59
C GLU A 38 17.26 18.29 6.83
N GLY A 39 18.01 17.98 5.77
CA GLY A 39 19.28 17.26 5.83
C GLY A 39 19.13 15.85 6.43
N TRP A 40 20.16 15.41 7.16
CA TRP A 40 20.19 14.08 7.77
C TRP A 40 19.06 13.83 8.78
N LYS A 41 18.58 14.88 9.46
CA LYS A 41 17.47 14.75 10.40
C LYS A 41 16.18 14.34 9.68
N GLY A 42 15.84 15.01 8.58
CA GLY A 42 14.65 14.69 7.80
C GLY A 42 14.73 13.30 7.17
N VAL A 43 15.90 12.92 6.65
CA VAL A 43 16.12 11.57 6.11
C VAL A 43 15.93 10.49 7.18
N LEU A 44 16.46 10.69 8.39
CA LEU A 44 16.28 9.74 9.50
C LEU A 44 14.81 9.64 9.94
N VAL A 45 14.08 10.75 9.98
CA VAL A 45 12.64 10.77 10.27
C VAL A 45 11.86 10.04 9.18
N LEU A 46 12.16 10.29 7.91
CA LEU A 46 11.55 9.60 6.78
C LEU A 46 11.80 8.09 6.85
N LEU A 47 13.05 7.67 7.10
CA LEU A 47 13.40 6.26 7.26
C LEU A 47 12.70 5.62 8.46
N ALA A 48 12.56 6.33 9.58
CA ALA A 48 11.81 5.87 10.73
C ALA A 48 10.32 5.68 10.37
N LEU A 49 9.72 6.63 9.66
CA LEU A 49 8.33 6.57 9.22
C LEU A 49 8.10 5.40 8.25
N VAL A 50 8.99 5.22 7.28
CA VAL A 50 8.92 4.10 6.33
C VAL A 50 9.04 2.76 7.06
N ASN A 51 9.96 2.62 8.02
CA ASN A 51 10.09 1.40 8.80
C ASN A 51 8.86 1.12 9.67
N VAL A 52 8.30 2.14 10.33
CA VAL A 52 7.06 1.99 11.10
C VAL A 52 5.90 1.60 10.17
N PHE A 53 5.78 2.23 9.01
CA PHE A 53 4.76 1.91 8.03
C PHE A 53 4.87 0.47 7.53
N VAL A 54 6.08 0.02 7.15
CA VAL A 54 6.34 -1.36 6.74
C VAL A 54 6.05 -2.33 7.88
N GLY A 55 6.45 -2.00 9.12
CA GLY A 55 6.14 -2.80 10.30
C GLY A 55 4.64 -2.98 10.53
N VAL A 56 3.88 -1.88 10.47
CA VAL A 56 2.41 -1.91 10.61
C VAL A 56 1.76 -2.66 9.45
N PHE A 57 2.21 -2.44 8.21
CA PHE A 57 1.72 -3.15 7.04
C PHE A 57 1.98 -4.65 7.17
N ASN A 58 3.17 -5.06 7.62
CA ASN A 58 3.50 -6.46 7.87
C ASN A 58 2.63 -7.11 8.95
N MET A 59 2.03 -6.35 9.87
CA MET A 59 1.07 -6.87 10.85
C MET A 59 -0.33 -7.13 10.26
N PHE A 60 -0.61 -6.69 9.03
CA PHE A 60 -1.90 -6.90 8.38
C PHE A 60 -2.17 -8.40 8.15
N PRO A 61 -3.40 -8.89 8.39
CA PRO A 61 -3.72 -10.32 8.45
C PRO A 61 -3.90 -10.94 7.06
N VAL A 62 -2.87 -10.84 6.22
CA VAL A 62 -2.81 -11.48 4.89
C VAL A 62 -1.61 -12.42 4.86
N MET A 63 -1.78 -13.58 4.22
CA MET A 63 -0.73 -14.61 4.18
C MET A 63 0.64 -14.17 3.63
N PRO A 64 0.78 -13.24 2.66
CA PRO A 64 2.11 -12.78 2.23
C PRO A 64 2.81 -11.85 3.23
N LEU A 65 2.11 -11.38 4.27
CA LEU A 65 2.66 -10.52 5.32
C LEU A 65 2.80 -11.32 6.63
N ASP A 66 3.77 -10.97 7.47
CA ASP A 66 4.10 -11.72 8.69
C ASP A 66 2.89 -11.90 9.65
N GLY A 67 1.95 -10.94 9.65
CA GLY A 67 0.68 -10.98 10.39
C GLY A 67 -0.30 -12.05 9.92
N GLY A 68 -0.10 -12.64 8.74
CA GLY A 68 -0.83 -13.79 8.23
C GLY A 68 -0.71 -15.02 9.13
N HIS A 69 0.48 -15.26 9.69
CA HIS A 69 0.68 -16.37 10.63
C HIS A 69 -0.03 -16.14 11.96
N ALA A 70 0.02 -14.91 12.47
CA ALA A 70 -0.69 -14.54 13.69
C ALA A 70 -2.21 -14.67 13.54
N SER A 71 -2.76 -14.26 12.40
CA SER A 71 -4.19 -14.37 12.12
C SER A 71 -4.66 -15.82 11.95
N VAL A 72 -3.86 -16.69 11.33
CA VAL A 72 -4.12 -18.15 11.32
C VAL A 72 -4.09 -18.73 12.73
N ALA A 73 -3.08 -18.39 13.54
CA ALA A 73 -2.98 -18.88 14.92
C ALA A 73 -4.16 -18.40 15.79
N ILE A 74 -4.62 -17.16 15.62
CA ILE A 74 -5.81 -16.63 16.28
C ILE A 74 -7.05 -17.41 15.81
N TYR A 75 -7.20 -17.66 14.52
CA TYR A 75 -8.30 -18.44 13.96
C TYR A 75 -8.34 -19.87 14.51
N GLU A 76 -7.20 -20.56 14.56
CA GLU A 76 -7.07 -21.89 15.16
C GLU A 76 -7.44 -21.88 16.64
N ARG A 77 -6.98 -20.87 17.39
CA ARG A 77 -7.28 -20.73 18.83
C ARG A 77 -8.77 -20.51 19.09
N ILE A 78 -9.44 -19.69 18.28
CA ILE A 78 -10.90 -19.48 18.37
C ILE A 78 -11.66 -20.74 17.97
N ARG A 79 -11.23 -21.44 16.90
CA ARG A 79 -11.92 -22.64 16.40
C ARG A 79 -11.67 -23.88 17.25
N SER A 80 -10.54 -23.94 17.95
CA SER A 80 -10.17 -25.00 18.89
C SER A 80 -10.94 -24.85 20.21
N THR A 81 -12.27 -24.88 20.15
CA THR A 81 -13.16 -24.90 21.32
C THR A 81 -13.61 -26.34 21.58
N LYS A 82 -13.53 -26.82 22.83
CA LYS A 82 -13.87 -28.20 23.31
C LYS A 82 -12.86 -29.33 23.05
N GLY A 83 -11.55 -29.08 23.18
CA GLY A 83 -10.54 -30.15 23.31
C GLY A 83 -10.13 -30.86 22.02
N ARG A 84 -10.65 -30.45 20.86
CA ARG A 84 -10.16 -30.86 19.54
C ARG A 84 -9.29 -29.75 18.96
N ARG A 85 -7.98 -30.01 18.85
CA ARG A 85 -7.06 -29.10 18.15
C ARG A 85 -7.41 -29.09 16.65
N TYR A 86 -7.85 -27.95 16.15
CA TYR A 86 -8.06 -27.73 14.72
C TYR A 86 -6.80 -27.07 14.16
N HIS A 87 -6.10 -27.79 13.27
CA HIS A 87 -4.99 -27.23 12.52
C HIS A 87 -5.54 -26.80 11.15
N ALA A 88 -5.47 -25.50 10.87
CA ALA A 88 -5.83 -24.97 9.57
C ALA A 88 -4.72 -25.35 8.59
N ASP A 89 -5.10 -25.98 7.48
CA ASP A 89 -4.15 -26.37 6.45
C ASP A 89 -3.68 -25.12 5.69
N VAL A 90 -2.56 -24.56 6.14
CA VAL A 90 -1.94 -23.33 5.62
C VAL A 90 -1.67 -23.43 4.12
N ARG A 91 -1.47 -24.65 3.58
CA ARG A 91 -1.31 -24.90 2.14
C ARG A 91 -2.50 -24.46 1.30
N LYS A 92 -3.72 -24.45 1.87
CA LYS A 92 -4.93 -24.01 1.15
C LYS A 92 -5.03 -22.49 0.99
N LEU A 93 -4.27 -21.75 1.79
CA LEU A 93 -4.22 -20.29 1.73
C LEU A 93 -3.12 -19.79 0.78
N ALA A 94 -2.17 -20.66 0.40
CA ALA A 94 -1.13 -20.35 -0.59
C ALA A 94 -1.67 -19.74 -1.91
N PRO A 95 -2.70 -20.29 -2.58
CA PRO A 95 -3.22 -19.67 -3.81
C PRO A 95 -3.80 -18.27 -3.57
N VAL A 96 -4.41 -18.03 -2.41
CA VAL A 96 -4.93 -16.71 -2.03
C VAL A 96 -3.78 -15.74 -1.80
N ALA A 97 -2.73 -16.17 -1.10
CA ALA A 97 -1.52 -15.39 -0.90
C ALA A 97 -0.87 -14.98 -2.22
N THR A 98 -0.73 -15.95 -3.14
CA THR A 98 -0.21 -15.71 -4.49
C THR A 98 -1.08 -14.73 -5.25
N ALA A 99 -2.42 -14.84 -5.17
CA ALA A 99 -3.32 -13.88 -5.82
C ALA A 99 -3.14 -12.46 -5.28
N VAL A 100 -3.00 -12.29 -3.96
CA VAL A 100 -2.74 -10.97 -3.34
C VAL A 100 -1.39 -10.41 -3.79
N VAL A 101 -0.32 -11.23 -3.82
CA VAL A 101 0.99 -10.78 -4.30
C VAL A 101 0.93 -10.37 -5.77
N VAL A 102 0.30 -11.16 -6.63
CA VAL A 102 0.13 -10.84 -8.04
C VAL A 102 -0.66 -9.54 -8.22
N LEU A 103 -1.74 -9.35 -7.46
CA LEU A 103 -2.50 -8.10 -7.47
C LEU A 103 -1.65 -6.90 -7.04
N LEU A 104 -0.89 -7.01 -5.95
CA LEU A 104 -0.02 -5.93 -5.47
C LEU A 104 1.06 -5.57 -6.50
N VAL A 105 1.70 -6.59 -7.11
CA VAL A 105 2.67 -6.38 -8.18
C VAL A 105 2.02 -5.74 -9.40
N MET A 106 0.81 -6.18 -9.80
CA MET A 106 0.06 -5.59 -10.90
C MET A 106 -0.24 -4.11 -10.63
N LEU A 107 -0.70 -3.76 -9.42
CA LEU A 107 -0.97 -2.38 -9.02
C LEU A 107 0.31 -1.54 -9.01
N LEU A 108 1.43 -2.09 -8.54
CA LEU A 108 2.74 -1.43 -8.55
C LEU A 108 3.18 -1.12 -9.99
N VAL A 109 3.09 -2.11 -10.89
CA VAL A 109 3.47 -1.95 -12.31
C VAL A 109 2.53 -0.97 -13.01
N ALA A 110 1.22 -1.06 -12.77
CA ALA A 110 0.24 -0.14 -13.34
C ALA A 110 0.47 1.31 -12.88
N GLY A 111 0.75 1.50 -11.58
CA GLY A 111 1.10 2.81 -11.03
C GLY A 111 2.38 3.38 -11.65
N LEU A 112 3.42 2.55 -11.76
CA LEU A 112 4.68 2.96 -12.39
C LEU A 112 4.49 3.29 -13.88
N TYR A 113 3.66 2.51 -14.59
CA TYR A 113 3.34 2.78 -15.99
C TYR A 113 2.61 4.12 -16.16
N LEU A 114 1.65 4.42 -15.28
CA LEU A 114 0.95 5.70 -15.27
C LEU A 114 1.89 6.88 -14.97
N ASP A 115 2.86 6.71 -14.07
CA ASP A 115 3.87 7.74 -13.80
C ASP A 115 4.75 8.05 -15.01
N ILE A 116 5.17 7.00 -15.73
CA ILE A 116 6.06 7.16 -16.90
C ILE A 116 5.31 7.76 -18.09
N THR A 117 4.05 7.36 -18.31
CA THR A 117 3.26 7.79 -19.48
C THR A 117 2.55 9.12 -19.26
N GLN A 118 2.26 9.48 -18.01
CA GLN A 118 1.70 10.78 -17.63
C GLN A 118 2.63 11.46 -16.62
N PRO A 119 3.84 11.84 -17.04
CA PRO A 119 4.83 12.42 -16.15
C PRO A 119 4.29 13.71 -15.54
N LEU A 120 4.52 13.87 -14.23
CA LEU A 120 4.29 15.11 -13.52
C LEU A 120 5.38 16.10 -13.96
N GLY A 121 5.07 16.90 -14.98
CA GLY A 121 5.90 17.98 -15.52
C GLY A 121 5.04 19.03 -16.20
#